data_AF-A0A7U5YF28-F1
#
_entry.id   AF-A0A7U5YF28-F1
#
_cell.length_a   1.000
_cell.length_b   1.000
_cell.length_c   1.000
_cell.angle_alpha   90.00
_cell.angle_beta   90.00
_cell.angle_gamma   90.00
#
_symmetry.space_group_name_H-M   'P 1'
#
loop_
_entity.id
_entity.type
_entity.pdbx_description
1 polymer ?
#
loop_
_entity_poly.entity_id
_entity_poly.type
_entity_poly.pdbx_seq_one_letter_code
_entity_poly.pdbx_strand_id
1 'polypeptide(L)'
;MSDDNEINKPSDKKDSEIKKPSFKKTLEQKVASAQLRLNRLQHKSKKEAKQLETRQKIILGAEVAKVLDCNVFSVDKELVLGILLNIGSLHKDDKEKYRNSGRLYLASMKGRKF
;
A
#
# COMPACT_ATOMS: atom_id res chain seq x y z
N MET A 1 3.50 86.16 10.60
CA MET A 1 3.04 85.27 11.69
C MET A 1 1.53 85.38 11.72
N SER A 2 0.87 84.23 11.50
CA SER A 2 -0.48 83.84 11.90
C SER A 2 -0.94 82.79 10.89
N ASP A 3 -0.99 81.58 11.41
CA ASP A 3 -1.25 80.30 10.77
C ASP A 3 -2.75 80.04 10.52
N ASP A 4 -3.00 78.89 9.88
CA ASP A 4 -4.21 78.05 9.93
C ASP A 4 -5.38 78.31 8.96
N ASN A 5 -5.45 77.48 7.90
CA ASN A 5 -6.52 76.48 7.70
C ASN A 5 -6.23 75.63 6.43
N GLU A 6 -5.91 74.34 6.57
CA GLU A 6 -6.86 73.20 6.49
C GLU A 6 -7.55 73.11 5.10
N ILE A 7 -7.43 72.08 4.26
CA ILE A 7 -7.42 70.63 4.49
C ILE A 7 -6.72 69.97 3.27
N ASN A 8 -5.63 69.25 3.51
CA ASN A 8 -5.07 68.32 2.53
C ASN A 8 -5.86 67.00 2.66
N LYS A 9 -6.83 66.76 1.77
CA LYS A 9 -7.63 65.53 1.79
C LYS A 9 -6.86 64.41 1.07
N PRO A 10 -6.59 63.27 1.71
CA PRO A 10 -5.88 62.17 1.10
C PRO A 10 -6.80 61.50 0.08
N SER A 11 -6.45 61.53 -1.21
CA SER A 11 -7.12 60.67 -2.19
C SER A 11 -6.55 59.27 -2.06
N ASP A 12 -7.28 58.44 -1.33
CA ASP A 12 -7.08 57.01 -1.13
C ASP A 12 -6.56 56.32 -2.39
N LYS A 13 -5.33 55.81 -2.31
CA LYS A 13 -4.89 54.69 -3.15
C LYS A 13 -5.79 53.50 -2.78
N LYS A 14 -6.88 53.31 -3.51
CA LYS A 14 -7.57 52.02 -3.51
C LYS A 14 -6.69 51.04 -4.24
N ASP A 15 -5.91 50.30 -3.47
CA ASP A 15 -5.23 49.09 -3.90
C ASP A 15 -6.21 48.26 -4.72
N SER A 16 -5.88 48.08 -5.98
CA SER A 16 -6.59 47.19 -6.89
C SER A 16 -6.48 45.78 -6.32
N GLU A 17 -7.51 45.33 -5.58
CA GLU A 17 -7.79 43.93 -5.38
C GLU A 17 -8.06 43.30 -6.75
N ILE A 18 -7.00 42.95 -7.49
CA ILE A 18 -7.10 42.00 -8.59
C ILE A 18 -7.34 40.64 -7.94
N LYS A 19 -8.60 40.39 -7.53
CA LYS A 19 -9.09 39.06 -7.21
C LYS A 19 -8.93 38.25 -8.49
N LYS A 20 -7.89 37.41 -8.55
CA LYS A 20 -7.69 36.43 -9.62
C LYS A 20 -9.05 35.77 -9.90
N PRO A 21 -9.58 35.83 -11.13
CA PRO A 21 -10.86 35.20 -11.41
C PRO A 21 -10.71 33.71 -11.11
N SER A 22 -11.45 33.21 -10.11
CA SER A 22 -11.51 31.77 -9.86
C SER A 22 -12.20 31.16 -11.07
N PHE A 23 -11.44 30.68 -12.05
CA PHE A 23 -12.00 29.91 -13.15
C PHE A 23 -12.62 28.65 -12.55
N LYS A 24 -13.94 28.67 -12.34
CA LYS A 24 -14.68 27.50 -11.89
C LYS A 24 -14.59 26.47 -13.01
N LYS A 25 -13.95 25.33 -12.73
CA LYS A 25 -13.85 24.22 -13.67
C LYS A 25 -15.23 23.87 -14.21
N THR A 26 -15.34 23.68 -15.52
CA THR A 26 -16.57 23.21 -16.16
C THR A 26 -16.92 21.81 -15.63
N LEU A 27 -18.18 21.40 -15.79
CA LEU A 27 -18.62 20.08 -15.34
C LEU A 27 -17.79 18.97 -15.98
N GLU A 28 -17.52 19.08 -17.29
CA GLU A 28 -16.66 18.18 -18.05
C GLU A 28 -15.24 18.09 -17.48
N GLN A 29 -14.62 19.24 -17.17
CA GLN A 29 -13.29 19.26 -16.54
C GLN A 29 -13.29 18.61 -15.16
N LYS A 30 -14.37 18.76 -14.39
CA LYS A 30 -14.53 18.09 -13.09
C LYS A 30 -14.65 16.58 -13.27
N VAL A 31 -15.49 16.12 -14.20
CA VAL A 31 -15.66 14.69 -14.54
C VAL A 31 -14.34 14.09 -15.01
N ALA A 32 -13.65 14.75 -15.95
CA ALA A 32 -12.33 14.31 -16.43
C ALA A 32 -11.30 14.24 -15.28
N SER A 33 -11.29 15.23 -14.38
CA SER A 33 -10.38 15.21 -13.22
C SER A 33 -10.70 14.09 -12.22
N ALA A 34 -11.99 13.79 -12.02
CA ALA A 34 -12.43 12.68 -11.18
C ALA A 34 -12.06 11.33 -11.79
N GLN A 35 -12.24 11.17 -13.11
CA GLN A 35 -11.85 9.95 -13.84
C GLN A 35 -10.33 9.73 -13.80
N LEU A 36 -9.53 10.78 -13.98
CA LEU A 36 -8.07 10.70 -13.87
C LEU A 36 -7.65 10.26 -12.46
N ARG A 37 -8.27 10.84 -11.42
CA ARG A 37 -8.01 10.47 -10.03
C ARG A 37 -8.41 9.02 -9.76
N LEU A 38 -9.56 8.58 -10.28
CA LEU A 38 -10.03 7.20 -10.17
C LEU A 38 -9.03 6.23 -10.81
N ASN A 39 -8.60 6.49 -12.04
CA ASN A 39 -7.63 5.67 -12.75
C ASN A 39 -6.30 5.58 -12.00
N ARG A 40 -5.82 6.70 -11.44
CA ARG A 40 -4.60 6.73 -10.61
C ARG A 40 -4.75 5.88 -9.35
N LEU A 41 -5.89 5.99 -8.65
CA LEU A 41 -6.16 5.20 -7.44
C LEU A 41 -6.26 3.71 -7.75
N GLN A 42 -6.96 3.33 -8.84
CA GLN A 42 -7.04 1.95 -9.29
C GLN A 42 -5.66 1.38 -9.65
N HIS A 43 -4.82 2.15 -10.36
CA HIS A 43 -3.46 1.73 -10.67
C HIS A 43 -2.61 1.56 -9.41
N LYS A 44 -2.71 2.50 -8.46
CA LYS A 44 -2.03 2.42 -7.16
C LYS A 44 -2.45 1.16 -6.39
N SER A 45 -3.75 0.90 -6.30
CA SER A 45 -4.30 -0.30 -5.65
C SER A 45 -3.79 -1.59 -6.31
N LYS A 46 -3.79 -1.69 -7.64
CA LYS A 46 -3.23 -2.83 -8.36
C LYS A 46 -1.74 -3.03 -8.06
N LYS A 47 -0.97 -1.94 -7.97
CA LYS A 47 0.46 -2.00 -7.63
C LYS A 47 0.69 -2.49 -6.20
N GLU A 48 -0.08 -1.99 -5.24
CA GLU A 48 -0.03 -2.41 -3.83
C GLU A 48 -0.40 -3.89 -3.69
N ALA A 49 -1.43 -4.36 -4.40
CA ALA A 49 -1.82 -5.76 -4.42
C ALA A 49 -0.69 -6.68 -4.93
N LYS A 50 -0.07 -6.32 -6.07
CA LYS A 50 1.09 -7.06 -6.61
C LYS A 50 2.26 -7.08 -5.63
N GLN A 51 2.54 -5.96 -4.96
CA GLN A 51 3.60 -5.89 -3.96
C GLN A 51 3.30 -6.81 -2.76
N LEU A 52 2.06 -6.84 -2.28
CA LEU A 52 1.65 -7.72 -1.19
C LEU A 52 1.80 -9.20 -1.58
N GLU A 53 1.36 -9.56 -2.79
CA GLU A 53 1.51 -10.91 -3.34
C GLU A 53 2.99 -11.33 -3.41
N THR A 54 3.87 -10.46 -3.95
CA THR A 54 5.31 -10.73 -4.00
C THR A 54 5.89 -10.90 -2.59
N ARG A 55 5.51 -10.05 -1.62
CA ARG A 55 5.97 -10.17 -0.23
C ARG A 55 5.53 -11.50 0.39
N GLN A 56 4.29 -11.92 0.17
CA GLN A 56 3.79 -13.20 0.68
C GLN A 56 4.55 -14.40 0.09
N LYS A 57 4.84 -14.37 -1.22
CA LYS A 57 5.66 -15.40 -1.89
C LYS A 57 7.07 -15.50 -1.28
N ILE A 58 7.69 -14.35 -1.00
CA ILE A 58 9.02 -14.29 -0.37
C ILE A 58 8.99 -14.85 1.05
N ILE A 59 8.01 -14.43 1.86
CA ILE A 59 7.85 -14.91 3.25
C ILE A 59 7.69 -16.44 3.25
N LEU A 60 6.79 -16.96 2.41
CA LEU A 60 6.56 -18.40 2.32
C LEU A 60 7.83 -19.16 1.90
N GLY A 61 8.57 -18.65 0.92
CA GLY A 61 9.84 -19.25 0.51
C GLY A 61 10.86 -19.31 1.66
N ALA A 62 10.94 -18.24 2.45
CA ALA A 62 11.80 -18.21 3.64
C ALA A 62 11.33 -19.16 4.75
N GLU A 63 10.01 -19.28 4.95
CA GLU A 63 9.42 -20.24 5.91
C GLU A 63 9.76 -21.69 5.54
N VAL A 64 9.59 -22.06 4.26
CA VAL A 64 9.92 -23.40 3.77
C VAL A 64 11.41 -23.70 3.99
N ALA A 65 12.30 -22.78 3.60
CA ALA A 65 13.74 -22.95 3.78
C ALA A 65 14.11 -23.17 5.26
N LYS A 66 13.46 -22.43 6.17
CA LYS A 66 13.69 -22.55 7.60
C LYS A 66 13.16 -23.85 8.21
N VAL A 67 12.07 -24.40 7.69
CA VAL A 67 11.57 -25.73 8.10
C VAL A 67 12.55 -26.82 7.69
N LEU A 68 13.13 -26.69 6.49
CA LEU A 68 14.07 -27.64 5.91
C LEU A 68 15.53 -27.43 6.37
N ASP A 69 15.78 -26.45 7.25
CA ASP A 69 17.10 -26.04 7.72
C ASP A 69 18.12 -25.86 6.58
N CYS A 70 17.69 -25.19 5.51
CA CYS A 70 18.50 -24.98 4.32
C CYS A 70 18.45 -23.54 3.84
N ASN A 71 19.33 -23.19 2.90
CA ASN A 71 19.30 -21.89 2.26
C ASN A 71 18.09 -21.80 1.32
N VAL A 72 17.44 -20.63 1.23
CA VAL A 72 16.31 -20.39 0.33
C VAL A 72 16.63 -20.70 -1.14
N PHE A 73 17.88 -20.55 -1.56
CA PHE A 73 18.33 -20.86 -2.91
C PHE A 73 18.63 -22.35 -3.14
N SER A 74 18.78 -23.13 -2.07
CA SER A 74 19.08 -24.57 -2.11
C SER A 74 17.89 -25.45 -1.75
N VAL A 75 16.68 -24.88 -1.60
CA VAL A 75 15.46 -25.66 -1.39
C VAL A 75 15.27 -26.60 -2.59
N ASP A 76 15.16 -27.90 -2.32
CA ASP A 76 14.76 -28.89 -3.33
C ASP A 76 13.30 -28.67 -3.72
N LYS A 77 13.11 -27.95 -4.83
CA LYS A 77 11.78 -27.54 -5.30
C LYS A 77 10.96 -28.74 -5.78
N GLU A 78 11.60 -29.74 -6.36
CA GLU A 78 10.91 -30.90 -6.92
C GLU A 78 10.33 -31.74 -5.79
N LEU A 79 11.13 -32.00 -4.76
CA LEU A 79 10.68 -32.74 -3.57
C LEU A 79 9.55 -31.99 -2.84
N VAL A 80 9.72 -30.70 -2.58
CA VAL A 80 8.71 -29.90 -1.88
C VAL A 80 7.40 -29.88 -2.65
N LEU A 81 7.43 -29.60 -3.96
CA LEU A 81 6.22 -29.57 -4.78
C LEU A 81 5.57 -30.95 -4.86
N GLY A 82 6.35 -32.03 -4.98
CA GLY A 82 5.85 -33.41 -4.96
C GLY A 82 5.07 -33.73 -3.68
N ILE A 83 5.61 -33.36 -2.51
CA ILE A 83 4.93 -33.53 -1.21
C ILE A 83 3.64 -32.70 -1.17
N LEU A 84 3.68 -31.44 -1.61
CA LEU A 84 2.50 -30.56 -1.61
C LEU A 84 1.37 -31.09 -2.52
N LEU A 85 1.71 -31.65 -3.68
CA LEU A 85 0.74 -32.27 -4.57
C LEU A 85 0.05 -33.48 -3.92
N ASN A 86 0.77 -34.21 -3.06
CA ASN A 86 0.20 -35.34 -2.32
C ASN A 86 -0.79 -34.92 -1.22
N ILE A 87 -0.88 -33.63 -0.86
CA ILE A 87 -1.82 -33.17 0.18
C ILE A 87 -3.27 -33.52 -0.18
N GLY A 88 -3.63 -33.50 -1.47
CA GLY A 88 -4.98 -33.85 -1.93
C GLY A 88 -5.42 -35.25 -1.48
N SER A 89 -4.51 -36.22 -1.57
CA SER A 89 -4.77 -37.64 -1.28
C SER A 89 -4.79 -37.97 0.22
N LEU A 90 -4.28 -37.08 1.08
CA LEU A 90 -4.22 -37.32 2.52
C LEU A 90 -5.60 -37.49 3.15
N HIS A 91 -5.66 -38.38 4.15
CA HIS A 91 -6.83 -38.54 5.00
C HIS A 91 -7.15 -37.23 5.75
N LYS A 92 -8.42 -37.04 6.16
CA LYS A 92 -8.85 -35.84 6.87
C LYS A 92 -8.07 -35.64 8.18
N ASP A 93 -7.87 -36.73 8.92
CA ASP A 93 -7.16 -36.70 10.21
C ASP A 93 -5.68 -36.33 10.03
N ASP A 94 -5.04 -36.82 8.97
CA ASP A 94 -3.66 -36.44 8.65
C ASP A 94 -3.56 -34.96 8.29
N LYS A 95 -4.50 -34.46 7.48
CA LYS A 95 -4.60 -33.02 7.16
C LYS A 95 -4.77 -32.16 8.41
N GLU A 96 -5.52 -32.64 9.40
CA GLU A 96 -5.68 -31.94 10.67
C GLU A 96 -4.41 -32.00 11.52
N LYS A 97 -3.80 -33.18 11.63
CA LYS A 97 -2.51 -33.38 12.32
C LYS A 97 -1.43 -32.46 11.76
N TYR A 98 -1.23 -32.43 10.45
CA TYR A 98 -0.24 -31.54 9.82
C TYR A 98 -0.56 -30.06 10.03
N ARG A 99 -1.85 -29.67 10.02
CA ARG A 99 -2.25 -28.29 10.34
C ARG A 99 -1.92 -27.92 11.80
N ASN A 100 -2.14 -28.84 12.73
CA ASN A 100 -1.81 -28.63 14.15
C ASN A 100 -0.30 -28.52 14.36
N SER A 101 0.49 -29.41 13.76
CA SER A 101 1.95 -29.35 13.77
C SER A 101 2.48 -28.04 13.16
N GLY A 102 1.95 -27.63 12.00
CA GLY A 102 2.32 -26.37 11.36
C GLY A 102 1.99 -25.15 12.21
N ARG A 103 0.81 -25.13 12.86
CA ARG A 103 0.42 -24.05 13.78
C ARG A 103 1.38 -23.96 14.98
N LEU A 104 1.75 -25.10 15.57
CA LEU A 104 2.67 -25.14 16.70
C LEU A 104 4.07 -24.64 16.30
N TYR A 105 4.56 -25.04 15.12
CA TYR A 105 5.83 -24.57 14.58
C TYR A 105 5.84 -23.06 14.32
N LEU A 106 4.79 -22.51 13.71
CA LEU A 106 4.69 -21.06 13.48
C LEU A 106 4.61 -20.28 14.80
N ALA A 107 3.93 -20.83 15.81
CA ALA A 107 3.89 -20.23 17.15
C ALA A 107 5.28 -20.23 17.82
N SER A 108 6.03 -21.34 17.71
CA SER A 108 7.40 -21.42 18.26
C SER A 108 8.39 -20.49 17.52
N MET A 109 8.13 -20.18 16.26
CA MET A 109 8.88 -19.17 15.51
C MET A 109 8.64 -17.74 15.99
N LYS A 110 7.40 -17.38 16.35
CA LYS A 110 7.04 -16.03 16.82
C LYS A 110 7.66 -15.68 18.18
N GLY A 111 7.98 -16.68 19.01
CA GLY A 111 8.63 -16.49 20.31
C GLY A 111 10.13 -16.25 20.24
N ARG A 112 10.78 -16.51 19.10
CA ARG A 112 12.20 -16.21 18.90
C ARG A 112 12.37 -14.73 18.56
N LYS A 113 12.65 -13.90 19.58
CA LYS A 113 13.28 -12.60 19.35
C LYS A 113 14.69 -12.87 18.81
N PHE A 114 14.99 -12.30 17.65
CA PHE A 114 16.35 -12.19 17.15
C PHE A 114 17.06 -11.03 17.83
#